data_AF-A0A3B9SK22-F1
#
_entry.id   AF-A0A3B9SK22-F1
#
_cell.length_a   1.000
_cell.length_b   1.000
_cell.length_c   1.000
_cell.angle_alpha   90.00
_cell.angle_beta   90.00
_cell.angle_gamma   90.00
#
_symmetry.space_group_name_H-M   'P 1'
#
loop_
_entity.id
_entity.type
_entity.pdbx_description
1 polymer ?
#
loop_
_entity_poly.entity_id
_entity_poly.type
_entity_poly.pdbx_seq_one_letter_code
_entity_poly.pdbx_strand_id
1 'polypeptide(L)'
;MQLDPQAKRQAETWLASSIAESDKAVIRSWMDTDPAALNEAFYTDLEFGTGGLRGIMRLGSNGINKYTLGLATQGLANYLLHHIRLHVRVAIAYDSRNQSDTLARDVAQVLAANGIHVFLFPSLRPTPQLSFSVRQYGCHAGIVLTASHNPKEYNGYKVYWDDGGQLVPPHDQAILRAVRDVQLDDIRWEGGEDRIAEFGEDADQEYLQKVAQLSMNPGMKNANLNLVFTALHGTSITMVPP
;
A
#
# COMPACT_ATOMS: atom_id res chain seq x y z
N MET A 1 -28.19 14.08 -12.30
CA MET A 1 -28.17 13.40 -10.99
C MET A 1 -28.17 14.48 -9.92
N GLN A 2 -28.93 14.33 -8.81
CA GLN A 2 -28.89 15.30 -7.71
C GLN A 2 -27.70 15.02 -6.80
N LEU A 3 -27.19 16.07 -6.15
CA LEU A 3 -26.09 16.01 -5.20
C LEU A 3 -26.53 15.30 -3.91
N ASP A 4 -25.81 14.25 -3.52
CA ASP A 4 -26.09 13.51 -2.29
C ASP A 4 -25.65 14.34 -1.05
N PRO A 5 -26.52 14.55 -0.04
CA PRO A 5 -26.18 15.36 1.12
C PRO A 5 -25.01 14.80 1.96
N GLN A 6 -24.82 13.49 2.00
CA GLN A 6 -23.69 12.89 2.71
C GLN A 6 -22.39 13.10 1.94
N ALA A 7 -22.39 12.85 0.62
CA ALA A 7 -21.25 13.12 -0.25
C ALA A 7 -20.82 14.60 -0.19
N LYS A 8 -21.80 15.51 -0.19
CA LYS A 8 -21.54 16.95 -0.04
C LYS A 8 -20.82 17.28 1.27
N ARG A 9 -21.32 16.77 2.40
CA ARG A 9 -20.69 17.02 3.72
C ARG A 9 -19.27 16.46 3.79
N GLN A 10 -19.04 15.27 3.25
CA GLN A 10 -17.71 14.65 3.24
C GLN A 10 -16.74 15.45 2.36
N ALA A 11 -17.19 15.90 1.19
CA ALA A 11 -16.41 16.77 0.31
C ALA A 11 -16.08 18.11 0.99
N GLU A 12 -17.02 18.72 1.72
CA GLU A 12 -16.78 19.95 2.49
C GLU A 12 -15.72 19.75 3.59
N THR A 13 -15.72 18.61 4.29
CA THR A 13 -14.65 18.25 5.24
C THR A 13 -13.29 18.18 4.56
N TRP A 14 -13.21 17.54 3.39
CA TRP A 14 -11.98 17.47 2.59
C TRP A 14 -11.52 18.86 2.13
N LEU A 15 -12.44 19.73 1.68
CA LEU A 15 -12.11 21.09 1.28
C LEU A 15 -11.57 21.96 2.42
N ALA A 16 -12.00 21.70 3.66
CA ALA A 16 -11.54 22.40 4.86
C ALA A 16 -10.16 21.91 5.37
N SER A 17 -9.71 20.73 4.94
CA SER A 17 -8.44 20.11 5.36
C SER A 17 -7.21 20.67 4.63
N SER A 18 -6.03 20.16 4.97
CA SER A 18 -4.73 20.53 4.40
C SER A 18 -4.38 19.84 3.08
N ILE A 19 -5.33 19.16 2.43
CA ILE A 19 -5.08 18.57 1.09
C ILE A 19 -4.69 19.64 0.06
N ALA A 20 -4.01 19.22 -1.01
CA ALA A 20 -3.50 20.13 -2.02
C ALA A 20 -4.60 20.97 -2.68
N GLU A 21 -4.34 22.27 -2.91
CA GLU A 21 -5.32 23.16 -3.55
C GLU A 21 -5.71 22.70 -4.96
N SER A 22 -4.84 21.99 -5.68
CA SER A 22 -5.17 21.35 -6.96
C SER A 22 -6.30 20.32 -6.81
N ASP A 23 -6.28 19.53 -5.75
CA ASP A 23 -7.30 18.52 -5.48
C ASP A 23 -8.59 19.17 -4.97
N LYS A 24 -8.48 20.22 -4.15
CA LYS A 24 -9.65 21.03 -3.76
C LYS A 24 -10.34 21.67 -4.95
N ALA A 25 -9.58 22.14 -5.94
CA ALA A 25 -10.13 22.70 -7.16
C ALA A 25 -10.94 21.65 -7.95
N VAL A 26 -10.47 20.41 -8.02
CA VAL A 26 -11.21 19.29 -8.62
C VAL A 26 -12.52 19.02 -7.86
N ILE A 27 -12.47 18.96 -6.53
CA ILE A 27 -13.66 18.74 -5.70
C ILE A 27 -14.69 19.85 -5.89
N ARG A 28 -14.26 21.13 -5.85
CA ARG A 28 -15.14 22.29 -6.12
C ARG A 28 -15.78 22.19 -7.51
N SER A 29 -15.01 21.83 -8.52
CA SER A 29 -15.54 21.62 -9.88
C SER A 29 -16.61 20.54 -9.91
N TRP A 30 -16.43 19.41 -9.23
CA TRP A 30 -17.46 18.37 -9.17
C TRP A 30 -18.72 18.82 -8.44
N MET A 31 -18.59 19.59 -7.36
CA MET A 31 -19.76 20.15 -6.65
C MET A 31 -20.61 21.05 -7.56
N ASP A 32 -19.97 21.81 -8.45
CA ASP A 32 -20.65 22.76 -9.34
C ASP A 32 -21.17 22.12 -10.63
N THR A 33 -20.38 21.25 -11.26
CA THR A 33 -20.62 20.79 -12.64
C THR A 33 -20.80 19.28 -12.80
N ASP A 34 -20.42 18.46 -11.81
CA ASP A 34 -20.53 17.00 -11.90
C ASP A 34 -20.93 16.33 -10.56
N PRO A 35 -22.21 16.46 -10.16
CA PRO A 35 -22.71 15.80 -8.94
C PRO A 35 -22.57 14.28 -8.97
N ALA A 36 -22.50 13.64 -10.13
CA ALA A 36 -22.36 12.20 -10.23
C ALA A 36 -20.94 11.77 -9.80
N ALA A 37 -19.92 12.44 -10.33
CA ALA A 37 -18.53 12.21 -9.90
C ALA A 37 -18.33 12.49 -8.40
N LEU A 38 -18.90 13.60 -7.89
CA LEU A 38 -18.80 13.88 -6.45
C LEU A 38 -19.47 12.78 -5.61
N ASN A 39 -20.69 12.40 -5.98
CA ASN A 39 -21.42 11.37 -5.25
C ASN A 39 -20.63 10.08 -5.22
N GLU A 40 -20.13 9.58 -6.36
CA GLU A 40 -19.34 8.35 -6.39
C GLU A 40 -18.04 8.44 -5.56
N ALA A 41 -17.39 9.60 -5.54
CA ALA A 41 -16.14 9.83 -4.83
C ALA A 41 -16.31 9.98 -3.30
N PHE A 42 -17.47 10.43 -2.82
CA PHE A 42 -17.65 10.87 -1.44
C PHE A 42 -18.87 10.28 -0.70
N TYR A 43 -19.71 9.46 -1.33
CA TYR A 43 -20.91 8.90 -0.67
C TYR A 43 -20.59 8.01 0.54
N THR A 44 -19.35 7.50 0.65
CA THR A 44 -18.88 6.67 1.75
C THR A 44 -17.37 6.84 1.92
N ASP A 45 -16.82 6.29 2.99
CA ASP A 45 -15.38 6.05 3.10
C ASP A 45 -15.03 4.69 2.52
N LEU A 46 -13.84 4.60 1.91
CA LEU A 46 -13.27 3.34 1.47
C LEU A 46 -12.98 2.46 2.69
N GLU A 47 -13.64 1.32 2.78
CA GLU A 47 -13.54 0.46 3.96
C GLU A 47 -12.15 -0.19 4.06
N PHE A 48 -11.45 0.08 5.18
CA PHE A 48 -10.28 -0.70 5.59
C PHE A 48 -10.78 -2.00 6.19
N GLY A 49 -10.63 -3.11 5.45
CA GLY A 49 -10.96 -4.45 5.94
C GLY A 49 -9.81 -5.07 6.72
N THR A 50 -9.99 -6.30 7.21
CA THR A 50 -8.97 -7.08 7.93
C THR A 50 -7.65 -7.19 7.18
N GLY A 51 -7.70 -7.25 5.84
CA GLY A 51 -6.53 -7.36 4.97
C GLY A 51 -6.01 -6.05 4.35
N GLY A 52 -6.63 -4.89 4.65
CA GLY A 52 -6.29 -3.58 4.09
C GLY A 52 -7.37 -2.95 3.19
N LEU A 53 -6.97 -2.02 2.31
CA LEU A 53 -7.84 -1.29 1.39
C LEU A 53 -7.83 -1.92 -0.01
N ARG A 54 -8.98 -1.86 -0.68
CA ARG A 54 -9.09 -2.15 -2.12
C ARG A 54 -10.23 -1.33 -2.71
N GLY A 55 -9.95 -0.61 -3.78
CA GLY A 55 -10.94 0.23 -4.45
C GLY A 55 -10.49 0.74 -5.80
N ILE A 56 -11.37 1.45 -6.49
CA ILE A 56 -11.05 2.15 -7.72
C ILE A 56 -10.15 3.35 -7.37
N MET A 57 -9.11 3.58 -8.17
CA MET A 57 -8.29 4.78 -8.04
C MET A 57 -9.09 6.02 -8.44
N ARG A 58 -9.26 6.94 -7.50
CA ARG A 58 -9.96 8.22 -7.67
C ARG A 58 -9.69 9.13 -6.47
N LEU A 59 -9.73 10.44 -6.67
CA LEU A 59 -9.78 11.39 -5.56
C LEU A 59 -11.10 11.24 -4.79
N GLY A 60 -11.05 11.41 -3.47
CA GLY A 60 -12.19 11.35 -2.57
C GLY A 60 -12.09 10.24 -1.53
N SER A 61 -13.04 10.22 -0.59
CA SER A 61 -13.05 9.27 0.51
C SER A 61 -13.32 7.83 0.09
N ASN A 62 -14.06 7.63 -1.01
CA ASN A 62 -14.40 6.32 -1.57
C ASN A 62 -13.47 5.91 -2.73
N GLY A 63 -12.15 6.13 -2.58
CA GLY A 63 -11.20 5.86 -3.65
C GLY A 63 -9.81 5.54 -3.14
N ILE A 64 -9.03 4.81 -3.95
CA ILE A 64 -7.58 4.73 -3.72
C ILE A 64 -6.94 6.00 -4.27
N ASN A 65 -6.32 6.77 -3.39
CA ASN A 65 -5.53 7.96 -3.71
C ASN A 65 -4.50 8.18 -2.60
N LYS A 66 -3.61 9.16 -2.77
CA LYS A 66 -2.59 9.44 -1.77
C LYS A 66 -3.18 9.69 -0.38
N TYR A 67 -4.31 10.40 -0.26
CA TYR A 67 -4.89 10.74 1.04
C TYR A 67 -5.50 9.53 1.76
N THR A 68 -6.24 8.68 1.07
CA THR A 68 -6.81 7.47 1.70
C THR A 68 -5.71 6.47 2.08
N LEU A 69 -4.66 6.35 1.27
CA LEU A 69 -3.47 5.58 1.66
C LEU A 69 -2.70 6.26 2.79
N GLY A 70 -2.64 7.59 2.82
CA GLY A 70 -2.02 8.38 3.87
C GLY A 70 -2.71 8.21 5.22
N LEU A 71 -4.05 8.23 5.27
CA LEU A 71 -4.85 7.93 6.48
C LEU A 71 -4.53 6.53 7.00
N ALA A 72 -4.56 5.52 6.12
CA ALA A 72 -4.20 4.15 6.45
C ALA A 72 -2.76 4.03 6.99
N THR A 73 -1.82 4.73 6.35
CA THR A 73 -0.40 4.68 6.69
C THR A 73 -0.09 5.41 7.99
N GLN A 74 -0.69 6.58 8.21
CA GLN A 74 -0.55 7.35 9.44
C GLN A 74 -1.15 6.59 10.63
N GLY A 75 -2.31 5.94 10.44
CA GLY A 75 -2.91 5.07 11.46
C GLY A 75 -2.02 3.87 11.80
N LEU A 76 -1.45 3.21 10.79
CA LEU A 76 -0.47 2.14 10.99
C LEU A 76 0.79 2.66 11.70
N ALA A 77 1.30 3.83 11.35
CA ALA A 77 2.47 4.44 11.98
C ALA A 77 2.21 4.70 13.47
N ASN A 78 1.07 5.33 13.79
CA ASN A 78 0.65 5.60 15.17
C ASN A 78 0.56 4.29 15.98
N TYR A 79 -0.03 3.25 15.39
CA TYR A 79 -0.13 1.94 16.02
C TYR A 79 1.23 1.31 16.32
N LEU A 80 2.10 1.25 15.30
CA LEU A 80 3.44 0.66 15.41
C LEU A 80 4.28 1.39 16.47
N LEU A 81 4.29 2.72 16.47
CA LEU A 81 5.06 3.52 17.42
C LEU A 81 4.53 3.42 18.85
N HIS A 82 3.24 3.15 19.02
CA HIS A 82 2.66 2.87 20.34
C HIS A 82 3.04 1.48 20.86
N HIS A 83 3.07 0.47 19.98
CA HIS A 83 3.26 -0.93 20.37
C HIS A 83 4.74 -1.34 20.44
N ILE A 84 5.60 -0.67 19.68
CA ILE A 84 7.00 -1.06 19.48
C ILE A 84 7.89 0.05 20.00
N ARG A 85 8.69 -0.26 21.03
CA ARG A 85 9.41 0.76 21.80
C ARG A 85 10.71 1.24 21.17
N LEU A 86 11.28 0.53 20.19
CA LEU A 86 12.57 0.92 19.57
C LEU A 86 12.62 0.55 18.07
N HIS A 87 13.10 1.49 17.25
CA HIS A 87 13.51 1.34 15.84
C HIS A 87 12.54 0.53 14.95
N VAL A 88 11.34 1.06 14.75
CA VAL A 88 10.36 0.48 13.83
C VAL A 88 10.90 0.47 12.39
N ARG A 89 10.67 -0.65 11.72
CA ARG A 89 11.11 -0.96 10.36
C ARG A 89 9.94 -1.50 9.56
N VAL A 90 9.73 -1.02 8.34
CA VAL A 90 8.63 -1.45 7.47
C VAL A 90 9.15 -1.72 6.06
N ALA A 91 8.76 -2.84 5.46
CA ALA A 91 9.06 -3.14 4.07
C ALA A 91 7.87 -2.76 3.17
N ILE A 92 8.12 -2.20 1.99
CA ILE A 92 7.09 -1.82 1.03
C ILE A 92 7.39 -2.43 -0.33
N ALA A 93 6.40 -3.11 -0.89
CA ALA A 93 6.38 -3.60 -2.27
C ALA A 93 5.15 -3.06 -2.99
N TYR A 94 5.14 -3.20 -4.31
CA TYR A 94 3.98 -2.88 -5.13
C TYR A 94 3.95 -3.73 -6.41
N ASP A 95 2.79 -3.80 -7.06
CA ASP A 95 2.61 -4.53 -8.32
C ASP A 95 2.54 -3.60 -9.54
N SER A 96 2.20 -4.14 -10.71
CA SER A 96 2.17 -3.43 -11.99
C SER A 96 0.91 -2.56 -12.22
N ARG A 97 0.14 -2.23 -11.18
CA ARG A 97 -1.03 -1.34 -11.32
C ARG A 97 -0.59 0.08 -11.64
N ASN A 98 -1.49 0.86 -12.23
CA ASN A 98 -1.24 2.28 -12.44
C ASN A 98 -0.96 2.97 -11.10
N GLN A 99 -0.02 3.92 -11.11
CA GLN A 99 0.35 4.75 -9.94
C GLN A 99 0.87 3.98 -8.72
N SER A 100 1.02 2.66 -8.78
CA SER A 100 1.53 1.87 -7.65
C SER A 100 2.91 2.34 -7.19
N ASP A 101 3.77 2.78 -8.10
CA ASP A 101 5.10 3.31 -7.78
C ASP A 101 5.01 4.68 -7.07
N THR A 102 4.19 5.61 -7.57
CA THR A 102 3.98 6.92 -6.93
C THR A 102 3.33 6.78 -5.57
N LEU A 103 2.27 5.97 -5.47
CA LEU A 103 1.57 5.72 -4.22
C LEU A 103 2.46 5.01 -3.19
N ALA A 104 3.36 4.11 -3.63
CA ALA A 104 4.29 3.45 -2.72
C ALA A 104 5.29 4.45 -2.11
N ARG A 105 5.72 5.45 -2.88
CA ARG A 105 6.56 6.55 -2.40
C ARG A 105 5.80 7.46 -1.43
N ASP A 106 4.55 7.79 -1.72
CA ASP A 106 3.69 8.54 -0.78
C ASP A 106 3.55 7.80 0.56
N VAL A 107 3.31 6.48 0.53
CA VAL A 107 3.23 5.64 1.74
C VAL A 107 4.58 5.58 2.48
N ALA A 108 5.69 5.40 1.75
CA ALA A 108 7.02 5.40 2.34
C ALA A 108 7.32 6.72 3.05
N GLN A 109 6.99 7.85 2.42
CA GLN A 109 7.18 9.18 2.96
C GLN A 109 6.39 9.39 4.25
N VAL A 110 5.12 8.94 4.32
CA VAL A 110 4.32 9.06 5.55
C VAL A 110 4.95 8.30 6.72
N LEU A 111 5.42 7.07 6.49
CA LEU A 111 6.12 6.32 7.54
C LEU A 111 7.42 7.01 7.96
N ALA A 112 8.21 7.46 7.00
CA ALA A 112 9.50 8.12 7.21
C ALA A 112 9.35 9.42 8.01
N ALA A 113 8.34 10.24 7.69
CA ALA A 113 7.98 11.46 8.42
C ALA A 113 7.51 11.20 9.86
N ASN A 114 7.10 9.97 10.16
CA ASN A 114 6.81 9.51 11.52
C ASN A 114 8.03 8.87 12.22
N GLY A 115 9.21 8.93 11.61
CA GLY A 115 10.46 8.41 12.17
C GLY A 115 10.70 6.91 11.96
N ILE A 116 9.86 6.24 11.16
CA ILE A 116 9.97 4.81 10.85
C ILE A 116 11.00 4.60 9.73
N HIS A 117 11.86 3.59 9.88
CA HIS A 117 12.77 3.18 8.81
C HIS A 117 12.00 2.36 7.78
N VAL A 118 12.06 2.76 6.52
CA VAL A 118 11.34 2.12 5.41
C VAL A 118 12.33 1.46 4.47
N PHE A 119 12.09 0.19 4.14
CA PHE A 119 12.72 -0.47 3.00
C PHE A 119 11.73 -0.53 1.84
N LEU A 120 12.01 0.18 0.75
CA LEU A 120 11.16 0.25 -0.43
C LEU A 120 11.78 -0.54 -1.59
N PHE A 121 11.01 -1.42 -2.23
CA PHE A 121 11.48 -2.01 -3.49
C PHE A 121 11.49 -0.95 -4.60
N PRO A 122 12.58 -0.82 -5.38
CA PRO A 122 12.72 0.22 -6.42
C PRO A 122 11.84 -0.04 -7.65
N SER A 123 11.31 -1.25 -7.78
CA SER A 123 10.38 -1.66 -8.83
C SER A 123 9.43 -2.72 -8.29
N LEU A 124 8.45 -3.09 -9.12
CA LEU A 124 7.43 -4.07 -8.74
C LEU A 124 8.03 -5.38 -8.22
N ARG A 125 7.45 -5.93 -7.15
CA ARG A 125 7.86 -7.21 -6.55
C ARG A 125 6.67 -8.04 -6.11
N PRO A 126 6.77 -9.37 -6.15
CA PRO A 126 5.66 -10.23 -5.78
C PRO A 126 5.45 -10.22 -4.26
N THR A 127 4.18 -10.28 -3.85
CA THR A 127 3.76 -10.44 -2.45
C THR A 127 4.56 -11.46 -1.64
N PRO A 128 4.87 -12.69 -2.14
CA PRO A 128 5.70 -13.64 -1.38
C PRO A 128 7.12 -13.13 -1.10
N GLN A 129 7.69 -12.28 -1.95
CA GLN A 129 8.99 -11.68 -1.66
C GLN A 129 8.90 -10.59 -0.61
N LEU A 130 7.82 -9.79 -0.59
CA LEU A 130 7.57 -8.89 0.54
C LEU A 130 7.49 -9.68 1.84
N SER A 131 6.68 -10.75 1.87
CA SER A 131 6.53 -11.65 3.03
C SER A 131 7.87 -12.22 3.50
N PHE A 132 8.73 -12.64 2.57
CA PHE A 132 10.11 -13.04 2.90
C PHE A 132 10.92 -11.89 3.48
N SER A 133 10.90 -10.72 2.84
CA SER A 133 11.72 -9.57 3.22
C SER A 133 11.36 -9.01 4.58
N VAL A 134 10.07 -9.01 4.95
CA VAL A 134 9.63 -8.61 6.28
C VAL A 134 10.37 -9.41 7.36
N ARG A 135 10.39 -10.74 7.22
CA ARG A 135 11.07 -11.63 8.17
C ARG A 135 12.58 -11.51 8.09
N GLN A 136 13.13 -11.50 6.87
CA GLN A 136 14.56 -11.51 6.61
C GLN A 136 15.25 -10.24 7.15
N TYR A 137 14.63 -9.08 6.98
CA TYR A 137 15.20 -7.78 7.36
C TYR A 137 14.71 -7.28 8.74
N GLY A 138 13.97 -8.11 9.48
CA GLY A 138 13.46 -7.79 10.81
C GLY A 138 12.52 -6.58 10.80
N CYS A 139 11.68 -6.48 9.77
CA CYS A 139 10.62 -5.48 9.71
C CYS A 139 9.46 -5.88 10.63
N HIS A 140 8.78 -4.89 11.15
CA HIS A 140 7.64 -5.07 12.06
C HIS A 140 6.30 -5.06 11.31
N ALA A 141 6.30 -4.55 10.08
CA ALA A 141 5.20 -4.65 9.16
C ALA A 141 5.71 -4.70 7.72
N GLY A 142 4.87 -5.20 6.83
CA GLY A 142 5.01 -5.07 5.38
C GLY A 142 3.79 -4.38 4.78
N ILE A 143 3.98 -3.65 3.69
CA ILE A 143 2.89 -3.09 2.90
C ILE A 143 3.07 -3.52 1.45
N VAL A 144 2.03 -4.08 0.84
CA VAL A 144 2.01 -4.28 -0.62
C VAL A 144 0.87 -3.47 -1.24
N LEU A 145 1.22 -2.61 -2.21
CA LEU A 145 0.22 -1.95 -3.04
C LEU A 145 -0.18 -2.87 -4.19
N THR A 146 -1.39 -3.41 -4.12
CA THR A 146 -1.93 -4.34 -5.11
C THR A 146 -3.44 -4.55 -4.94
N ALA A 147 -4.17 -4.56 -6.05
CA ALA A 147 -5.53 -5.12 -6.12
C ALA A 147 -5.57 -6.55 -6.66
N SER A 148 -4.45 -7.29 -6.60
CA SER A 148 -4.33 -8.69 -7.04
C SER A 148 -4.78 -8.88 -8.50
N HIS A 149 -5.94 -9.49 -8.73
CA HIS A 149 -6.47 -9.83 -10.06
C HIS A 149 -7.57 -8.88 -10.56
N ASN A 150 -7.90 -7.82 -9.80
CA ASN A 150 -8.93 -6.85 -10.18
C ASN A 150 -8.59 -6.13 -11.51
N PRO A 151 -9.54 -5.43 -12.15
CA PRO A 151 -9.26 -4.59 -13.32
C PRO A 151 -8.25 -3.45 -13.04
N LYS A 152 -7.53 -2.97 -14.05
CA LYS A 152 -6.39 -2.02 -13.91
C LYS A 152 -6.73 -0.70 -13.20
N GLU A 153 -8.01 -0.31 -13.18
CA GLU A 153 -8.55 0.88 -12.52
C GLU A 153 -8.56 0.73 -11.00
N TYR A 154 -8.48 -0.51 -10.50
CA TYR A 154 -8.39 -0.79 -9.07
C TYR A 154 -6.94 -0.77 -8.63
N ASN A 155 -6.73 -0.34 -7.39
CA ASN A 155 -5.50 -0.58 -6.64
C ASN A 155 -5.86 -0.96 -5.19
N GLY A 156 -4.87 -1.19 -4.35
CA GLY A 156 -5.10 -1.60 -2.97
C GLY A 156 -3.88 -1.38 -2.11
N TYR A 157 -4.05 -1.57 -0.81
CA TYR A 157 -3.03 -1.42 0.22
C TYR A 157 -3.24 -2.56 1.20
N LYS A 158 -2.28 -3.47 1.31
CA LYS A 158 -2.39 -4.63 2.21
C LYS A 158 -1.29 -4.60 3.23
N VAL A 159 -1.65 -4.77 4.50
CA VAL A 159 -0.71 -4.82 5.62
C VAL A 159 -0.35 -6.26 5.95
N TYR A 160 0.92 -6.47 6.19
CA TYR A 160 1.54 -7.71 6.64
C TYR A 160 2.20 -7.43 7.99
N TRP A 161 2.20 -8.41 8.89
CA TRP A 161 2.80 -8.29 10.21
C TRP A 161 4.24 -8.82 10.25
N ASP A 162 4.88 -8.81 11.41
CA ASP A 162 6.30 -9.19 11.60
C ASP A 162 6.61 -10.66 11.23
N ASP A 163 5.61 -11.53 11.25
CA ASP A 163 5.68 -12.92 10.78
C ASP A 163 5.65 -13.04 9.24
N GLY A 164 5.54 -11.92 8.52
CA GLY A 164 5.42 -11.87 7.07
C GLY A 164 4.08 -12.41 6.55
N GLY A 165 3.11 -12.67 7.42
CA GLY A 165 1.73 -13.01 7.08
C GLY A 165 0.89 -11.75 6.87
N GLN A 166 -0.21 -11.87 6.11
CA GLN A 166 -1.18 -10.78 6.02
C GLN A 166 -1.80 -10.55 7.40
N LEU A 167 -2.10 -9.29 7.72
CA LEU A 167 -2.66 -8.89 9.00
C LEU A 167 -3.91 -9.70 9.37
N VAL A 168 -3.87 -10.31 10.55
CA VAL A 168 -4.94 -11.11 11.18
C VAL A 168 -5.06 -10.71 12.66
N PRO A 169 -6.08 -11.20 13.39
CA PRO A 169 -6.14 -11.01 14.84
C PRO A 169 -4.85 -11.43 15.56
N PRO A 170 -4.45 -10.74 16.65
CA PRO A 170 -5.21 -9.71 17.39
C PRO A 170 -4.95 -8.26 16.95
N HIS A 171 -4.04 -8.03 15.99
CA HIS A 171 -3.57 -6.69 15.64
C HIS A 171 -4.54 -5.94 14.70
N ASP A 172 -5.30 -6.69 13.90
CA ASP A 172 -6.26 -6.18 12.92
C ASP A 172 -7.21 -5.10 13.49
N GLN A 173 -7.92 -5.40 14.58
CA GLN A 173 -8.91 -4.50 15.17
C GLN A 173 -8.30 -3.25 15.78
N ALA A 174 -7.07 -3.35 16.29
CA ALA A 174 -6.41 -2.21 16.91
C ALA A 174 -5.82 -1.27 15.86
N ILE A 175 -5.26 -1.80 14.76
CA ILE A 175 -4.85 -1.01 13.59
C ILE A 175 -6.06 -0.35 12.94
N LEU A 176 -7.18 -1.08 12.78
CA LEU A 176 -8.43 -0.54 12.26
C LEU A 176 -8.91 0.69 13.04
N ARG A 177 -8.85 0.63 14.38
CA ARG A 177 -9.19 1.78 15.23
C ARG A 177 -8.20 2.93 15.02
N ALA A 178 -6.90 2.63 15.04
CA ALA A 178 -5.87 3.64 14.84
C ALA A 178 -6.01 4.37 13.49
N VAL A 179 -6.45 3.69 12.43
CA VAL A 179 -6.74 4.31 11.12
C VAL A 179 -7.99 5.19 11.17
N ARG A 180 -9.05 4.75 11.86
CA ARG A 180 -10.31 5.52 11.99
C ARG A 180 -10.15 6.79 12.81
N ASP A 181 -9.19 6.82 13.74
CA ASP A 181 -8.94 7.97 14.60
C ASP A 181 -8.12 9.08 13.91
N VAL A 182 -7.56 8.81 12.72
CA VAL A 182 -6.73 9.76 11.96
C VAL A 182 -7.59 10.65 11.06
N GLN A 183 -7.30 11.94 11.07
CA GLN A 183 -7.84 12.94 10.15
C GLN A 183 -6.84 13.27 9.03
N LEU A 184 -7.32 13.90 7.95
CA LEU A 184 -6.46 14.29 6.81
C LEU A 184 -5.26 15.16 7.23
N ASP A 185 -5.49 16.06 8.20
CA ASP A 185 -4.48 17.00 8.70
C ASP A 185 -3.44 16.33 9.61
N ASP A 186 -3.71 15.11 10.10
CA ASP A 186 -2.75 14.35 10.91
C ASP A 186 -1.66 13.69 10.06
N ILE A 187 -1.88 13.57 8.74
CA ILE A 187 -0.96 12.88 7.84
C ILE A 187 0.32 13.69 7.66
N ARG A 188 1.45 13.10 8.03
CA ARG A 188 2.76 13.72 7.85
C ARG A 188 3.32 13.40 6.48
N TRP A 189 3.51 14.42 5.64
CA TRP A 189 3.98 14.26 4.26
C TRP A 189 5.45 14.61 4.03
N GLU A 190 6.13 15.16 5.02
CA GLU A 190 7.47 15.75 4.86
C GLU A 190 8.40 15.35 6.01
N GLY A 191 9.69 15.18 5.69
CA GLY A 191 10.75 14.84 6.64
C GLY A 191 11.05 13.35 6.73
N GLY A 192 12.26 13.03 7.18
CA GLY A 192 12.71 11.66 7.40
C GLY A 192 13.11 10.93 6.12
N GLU A 193 13.32 11.62 5.00
CA GLU A 193 13.71 11.04 3.71
C GLU A 193 14.97 10.16 3.83
N ASP A 194 15.87 10.49 4.77
CA ASP A 194 17.06 9.72 5.13
C ASP A 194 16.77 8.33 5.73
N ARG A 195 15.51 8.07 6.07
CA ARG A 195 15.02 6.79 6.63
C ARG A 195 14.42 5.87 5.58
N ILE A 196 14.37 6.29 4.31
CA ILE A 196 13.90 5.47 3.20
C ILE A 196 15.12 4.87 2.51
N ALA A 197 15.29 3.55 2.66
CA ALA A 197 16.29 2.78 1.96
C ALA A 197 15.63 1.96 0.85
N GLU A 198 16.28 1.85 -0.30
CA GLU A 198 15.84 0.93 -1.35
C GLU A 198 16.39 -0.47 -1.12
N PHE A 199 15.58 -1.51 -1.38
CA PHE A 199 16.10 -2.87 -1.48
C PHE A 199 16.99 -3.00 -2.72
N GLY A 200 18.17 -3.60 -2.55
CA GLY A 200 19.06 -3.92 -3.65
C GLY A 200 18.76 -5.27 -4.31
N GLU A 201 19.55 -5.61 -5.34
CA GLU A 201 19.48 -6.90 -6.02
C GLU A 201 19.84 -8.09 -5.09
N ASP A 202 20.57 -7.81 -4.01
CA ASP A 202 20.89 -8.78 -2.95
C ASP A 202 19.62 -9.34 -2.29
N ALA A 203 18.59 -8.51 -2.05
CA ALA A 203 17.31 -8.97 -1.52
C ALA A 203 16.59 -9.94 -2.47
N ASP A 204 16.71 -9.75 -3.78
CA ASP A 204 16.17 -10.68 -4.79
C ASP A 204 16.94 -12.00 -4.76
N GLN A 205 18.27 -11.95 -4.71
CA GLN A 205 19.11 -13.15 -4.66
C GLN A 205 18.88 -13.97 -3.39
N GLU A 206 18.77 -13.33 -2.23
CA GLU A 206 18.45 -14.01 -0.96
C GLU A 206 17.10 -14.73 -1.03
N TYR A 207 16.08 -14.06 -1.60
CA TYR A 207 14.76 -14.66 -1.79
C TYR A 207 14.82 -15.86 -2.73
N LEU A 208 15.45 -15.73 -3.91
CA LEU A 208 15.56 -16.81 -4.90
C LEU A 208 16.34 -18.00 -4.36
N GLN A 209 17.44 -17.76 -3.62
CA GLN A 209 18.19 -18.83 -2.95
C GLN A 209 17.32 -19.56 -1.94
N LYS A 210 16.49 -18.84 -1.17
CA LYS A 210 15.56 -19.46 -0.22
C LYS A 210 14.50 -20.30 -0.92
N VAL A 211 13.94 -19.81 -2.02
CA VAL A 211 12.98 -20.56 -2.85
C VAL A 211 13.60 -21.82 -3.43
N ALA A 212 14.85 -21.75 -3.92
CA ALA A 212 15.56 -22.91 -4.48
C ALA A 212 15.74 -24.05 -3.44
N GLN A 213 15.93 -23.71 -2.17
CA GLN A 213 16.02 -24.68 -1.07
C GLN A 213 14.70 -25.42 -0.79
N LEU A 214 13.56 -24.91 -1.26
CA LEU A 214 12.26 -25.58 -1.15
C LEU A 214 12.03 -26.64 -2.23
N SER A 215 12.96 -26.78 -3.19
CA SER A 215 12.88 -27.81 -4.22
C SER A 215 12.91 -29.19 -3.59
N MET A 216 11.90 -30.02 -3.90
CA MET A 216 11.85 -31.41 -3.46
C MET A 216 12.84 -32.32 -4.22
N ASN A 217 13.43 -31.84 -5.31
CA ASN A 217 14.37 -32.58 -6.16
C ASN A 217 15.65 -31.76 -6.39
N PRO A 218 16.44 -31.49 -5.35
CA PRO A 218 17.68 -30.74 -5.49
C PRO A 218 18.64 -31.47 -6.44
N GLY A 219 19.11 -30.78 -7.48
CA GLY A 219 20.09 -31.33 -8.43
C GLY A 219 19.51 -32.12 -9.61
N MET A 220 18.19 -32.37 -9.68
CA MET A 220 17.60 -32.90 -10.91
C MET A 220 17.62 -31.82 -11.99
N LYS A 221 18.44 -32.06 -13.02
CA LYS A 221 18.36 -31.31 -14.28
C LYS A 221 17.13 -31.87 -15.00
N ASN A 222 16.02 -31.13 -14.97
CA ASN A 222 14.79 -31.44 -15.72
C ASN A 222 15.03 -31.29 -17.24
N ALA A 223 16.05 -31.98 -17.77
CA ALA A 223 16.66 -31.72 -19.07
C ALA A 223 15.70 -31.93 -20.26
N ASN A 224 14.59 -32.64 -20.03
CA ASN A 224 13.58 -32.95 -21.05
C ASN A 224 12.20 -32.32 -20.75
N LEU A 225 12.11 -31.39 -19.78
CA LEU A 225 10.85 -30.73 -19.45
C LEU A 225 10.73 -29.41 -20.23
N ASN A 226 9.73 -29.33 -21.11
CA ASN A 226 9.36 -28.08 -21.76
C ASN A 226 8.42 -27.29 -20.85
N LEU A 227 8.80 -26.06 -20.51
CA LEU A 227 8.03 -25.16 -19.67
C LEU A 227 7.66 -23.91 -20.47
N VAL A 228 6.39 -23.52 -20.40
CA VAL A 228 5.92 -22.22 -20.89
C VAL A 228 5.38 -21.46 -19.68
N PHE A 229 5.96 -20.31 -19.41
CA PHE A 229 5.55 -19.42 -18.33
C PHE A 229 5.23 -18.05 -18.89
N THR A 230 4.16 -17.44 -18.39
CA THR A 230 3.85 -16.04 -18.64
C THR A 230 3.53 -15.36 -17.31
N ALA A 231 4.16 -14.22 -17.08
CA ALA A 231 3.86 -13.39 -15.92
C ALA A 231 2.53 -12.65 -16.05
N LEU A 232 1.89 -12.66 -17.22
CA LEU A 232 0.70 -11.83 -17.54
C LEU A 232 0.92 -10.34 -17.22
N HIS A 233 2.15 -9.84 -17.47
CA HIS A 233 2.61 -8.49 -17.06
C HIS A 233 2.58 -8.24 -15.53
N GLY A 234 2.48 -9.30 -14.74
CA GLY A 234 2.48 -9.29 -13.28
C GLY A 234 3.88 -9.36 -12.68
N THR A 235 3.91 -9.45 -11.35
CA THR A 235 5.11 -9.21 -10.56
C THR A 235 6.22 -10.25 -10.72
N SER A 236 5.88 -11.46 -11.13
CA SER A 236 6.83 -12.55 -11.35
C SER A 236 7.82 -12.27 -12.49
N ILE A 237 7.57 -11.28 -13.34
CA ILE A 237 8.50 -10.88 -14.41
C ILE A 237 9.89 -10.47 -13.88
N THR A 238 9.98 -10.08 -12.61
CA THR A 238 11.24 -9.70 -11.95
C THR A 238 11.94 -10.88 -11.28
N MET A 239 11.25 -12.02 -11.10
CA MET A 239 11.75 -13.18 -10.36
C MET A 239 12.01 -14.40 -11.22
N VAL A 240 11.29 -14.54 -12.34
CA VAL A 240 11.45 -15.68 -13.24
C VAL A 240 12.48 -15.30 -14.29
N PRO A 241 13.64 -15.98 -14.34
CA PRO A 241 14.62 -15.75 -15.39
C PRO A 241 14.02 -16.07 -16.77
N PRO A 242 14.44 -15.35 -17.82
CA PRO A 242 13.96 -15.57 -19.18
C PRO A 242 14.26 -16.97 -19.72
#